data_AF-A0A6X7C4K5-F1
#
_entry.id   AF-A0A6X7C4K5-F1
#
_cell.length_a   1.000
_cell.length_b   1.000
_cell.length_c   1.000
_cell.angle_alpha   90.00
_cell.angle_beta   90.00
_cell.angle_gamma   90.00
#
_symmetry.space_group_name_H-M   'P 1'
#
loop_
_entity.id
_entity.type
_entity.pdbx_description
1 polymer ?
#
loop_
_entity_poly.entity_id
_entity_poly.type
_entity_poly.pdbx_seq_one_letter_code
_entity_poly.pdbx_strand_id
1 'polypeptide(L)' 'MITKEQAVYLMELVDGIDDASAAMAHTAGRDHEEHIAASMEWDACYKELMTFIGSITETNE' A
#
# COMPACT_ATOMS: atom_id res chain seq x y z
N MET A 1 -10.12 -16.69 10.00
CA MET A 1 -9.45 -15.94 11.10
C MET A 1 -7.99 -15.79 10.70
N ILE A 2 -7.41 -14.59 10.72
CA ILE A 2 -6.02 -14.38 10.27
C ILE A 2 -5.01 -14.68 11.37
N THR A 3 -3.79 -15.06 10.99
CA THR A 3 -2.67 -15.27 11.92
C THR A 3 -2.10 -13.92 12.39
N LYS A 4 -1.30 -13.96 13.48
CA LYS A 4 -0.57 -12.78 13.96
C LYS A 4 0.38 -12.23 12.87
N GLU A 5 1.06 -13.10 12.15
CA GLU A 5 1.99 -12.72 11.07
C GLU A 5 1.24 -12.04 9.92
N GLN A 6 0.08 -12.58 9.53
CA GLN A 6 -0.79 -11.96 8.55
C GLN A 6 -1.29 -10.58 8.99
N ALA A 7 -1.61 -10.41 10.28
CA ALA A 7 -2.02 -9.11 10.81
C ALA A 7 -0.88 -8.08 10.85
N VAL A 8 0.35 -8.51 11.19
CA VAL A 8 1.52 -7.63 11.15
C VAL A 8 1.81 -7.16 9.74
N TYR A 9 1.86 -8.10 8.79
CA TYR A 9 2.12 -7.77 7.40
C TYR A 9 1.01 -6.89 6.79
N LEU A 10 -0.26 -7.09 7.19
CA LEU A 10 -1.35 -6.19 6.81
C LEU A 10 -1.09 -4.74 7.27
N MET A 11 -0.60 -4.55 8.50
CA MET A 11 -0.29 -3.22 9.02
C MET A 11 0.88 -2.58 8.26
N GLU A 12 1.93 -3.35 7.95
CA GLU A 12 3.06 -2.86 7.15
C GLU A 12 2.62 -2.38 5.75
N LEU A 13 1.72 -3.13 5.09
CA LEU A 13 1.18 -2.73 3.78
C LEU A 13 0.31 -1.47 3.87
N VAL A 14 -0.46 -1.30 4.94
CA VAL A 14 -1.26 -0.09 5.17
C VAL A 14 -0.37 1.12 5.44
N ASP A 15 0.66 0.96 6.26
CA ASP A 15 1.63 2.03 6.55
C ASP A 15 2.36 2.47 5.27
N GLY A 16 2.75 1.54 4.41
CA GLY A 16 3.37 1.86 3.11
C GLY A 16 2.46 2.70 2.20
N ILE A 17 1.14 2.43 2.22
CA ILE A 17 0.16 3.25 1.49
C ILE A 17 0.05 4.67 2.08
N ASP A 18 0.06 4.79 3.41
CA ASP A 18 0.00 6.10 4.09
C ASP A 18 1.24 6.95 3.75
N ASP A 19 2.43 6.36 3.84
CA ASP A 19 3.70 7.01 3.51
C ASP A 19 3.72 7.49 2.05
N ALA A 20 3.34 6.62 1.10
CA ALA A 20 3.27 6.98 -0.31
C ALA A 20 2.21 8.07 -0.57
N SER A 21 1.07 8.01 0.12
CA SER A 21 0.03 9.04 0.05
C SER A 21 0.54 10.40 0.54
N ALA A 22 1.29 10.42 1.65
CA ALA A 22 1.91 11.62 2.19
C ALA A 22 2.96 12.19 1.22
N ALA A 23 3.78 11.34 0.59
CA ALA A 23 4.75 11.76 -0.43
C ALA A 23 4.06 12.35 -1.67
N MET A 24 2.98 11.73 -2.16
CA MET A 24 2.17 12.29 -3.25
C MET A 24 1.60 13.66 -2.91
N ALA A 25 1.06 13.82 -1.69
CA ALA A 25 0.51 15.10 -1.23
C ALA A 25 1.60 16.18 -1.09
N HIS A 26 2.81 15.79 -0.66
CA HIS A 26 3.93 16.70 -0.54
C HIS A 26 4.43 17.22 -1.89
N THR A 27 4.45 16.37 -2.90
CA THR A 27 5.00 16.63 -4.24
C THR A 27 3.98 17.26 -5.20
N ALA A 28 2.67 17.12 -4.91
CA ALA A 28 1.58 17.64 -5.73
C ALA A 28 1.74 19.14 -6.06
N GLY A 29 1.86 19.44 -7.36
CA GLY A 29 2.01 20.81 -7.87
C GLY A 29 3.37 21.47 -7.57
N ARG A 30 4.33 20.72 -7.01
CA ARG A 30 5.69 21.19 -6.73
C ARG A 30 6.71 20.56 -7.64
N ASP A 31 6.67 19.23 -7.75
CA ASP A 31 7.59 18.45 -8.56
C ASP A 31 6.82 17.35 -9.28
N HIS A 32 6.81 17.39 -10.61
CA HIS A 32 6.07 16.43 -11.42
C HIS A 32 6.71 15.05 -11.43
N GLU A 33 8.05 14.97 -11.46
CA GLU A 33 8.75 13.70 -11.52
C GLU A 33 8.66 12.97 -10.17
N GLU A 34 8.88 13.69 -9.07
CA GLU A 34 8.72 13.12 -7.73
C GLU A 34 7.26 12.74 -7.45
N HIS A 35 6.29 13.51 -7.96
CA HIS A 35 4.88 13.15 -7.84
C HIS A 35 4.52 11.89 -8.62
N ILE A 36 5.07 11.70 -9.82
CA ILE A 36 4.91 10.46 -10.59
C ILE A 36 5.53 9.28 -9.82
N ALA A 37 6.75 9.45 -9.28
CA ALA A 37 7.42 8.40 -8.53
C ALA A 37 6.59 7.98 -7.30
N ALA A 38 6.12 8.94 -6.49
CA ALA A 38 5.27 8.66 -5.34
C ALA A 38 3.93 8.00 -5.73
N SER A 39 3.35 8.40 -6.87
CA SER A 39 2.12 7.78 -7.41
C SER A 39 2.33 6.32 -7.84
N MET A 40 3.48 6.01 -8.45
CA MET A 40 3.84 4.65 -8.81
C MET A 40 4.09 3.77 -7.58
N GLU A 41 4.74 4.31 -6.55
CA GLU A 41 4.95 3.63 -5.27
C GLU A 41 3.62 3.33 -4.58
N TRP A 42 2.71 4.32 -4.53
CA TRP A 42 1.37 4.14 -3.99
C TRP A 42 0.59 3.02 -4.70
N ASP A 43 0.60 3.01 -6.04
CA ASP A 43 -0.07 1.98 -6.84
C ASP A 43 0.53 0.58 -6.61
N ALA A 44 1.85 0.49 -6.44
CA ALA A 44 2.52 -0.76 -6.10
C ALA A 44 2.08 -1.29 -4.73
N CYS A 45 2.11 -0.46 -3.68
CA CYS A 45 1.67 -0.82 -2.34
C CYS A 45 0.19 -1.23 -2.33
N TYR A 46 -0.67 -0.52 -3.05
CA TYR A 46 -2.09 -0.86 -3.17
C TYR A 46 -2.31 -2.23 -3.84
N LYS A 47 -1.60 -2.54 -4.93
CA LYS A 47 -1.69 -3.85 -5.60
C LYS A 47 -1.23 -4.98 -4.71
N GLU A 48 -0.16 -4.77 -3.93
CA GLU A 48 0.34 -5.75 -2.97
C GLU A 48 -0.68 -5.98 -1.84
N LEU A 49 -1.25 -4.91 -1.27
CA LEU A 49 -2.32 -4.99 -0.29
C LEU A 49 -3.53 -5.79 -0.82
N MET A 50 -4.00 -5.48 -2.02
CA MET A 50 -5.15 -6.17 -2.60
C MET A 50 -4.87 -7.64 -2.90
N THR A 51 -3.65 -7.96 -3.33
CA THR A 51 -3.20 -9.34 -3.54
C THR A 51 -3.17 -10.10 -2.22
N PHE A 52 -2.62 -9.48 -1.17
CA PHE A 52 -2.57 -10.07 0.16
C PHE A 52 -3.97 -10.28 0.74
N ILE A 53 -4.85 -9.28 0.65
CA ILE A 53 -6.27 -9.39 1.05
C ILE A 53 -6.93 -10.56 0.31
N GLY A 54 -6.77 -10.65 -1.01
CA GLY A 54 -7.27 -11.76 -1.81
C GLY A 54 -6.81 -13.12 -1.30
N SER A 55 -5.51 -13.25 -0.99
CA SER A 55 -4.94 -14.49 -0.45
C SER A 55 -5.56 -14.90 0.89
N ILE A 56 -5.87 -13.96 1.79
CA ILE A 56 -6.46 -14.27 3.09
C ILE A 56 -7.97 -14.47 3.03
N THR A 57 -8.65 -13.90 2.03
CA THR A 57 -10.10 -14.10 1.84
C THR A 57 -10.42 -15.41 1.12
N GLU A 58 -9.66 -15.79 0.09
CA GLU A 58 -9.87 -17.05 -0.65
C GLU A 58 -9.52 -18.29 0.18
N THR A 59 -8.62 -18.16 1.17
CA THR A 59 -8.26 -19.28 2.06
C THR A 59 -9.28 -19.51 3.19
N ASN A 60 -10.29 -18.65 3.34
CA ASN A 60 -11.32 -18.75 4.39
C ASN A 60 -12.71 -19.20 3.86
N GLU A 61 -12.84 -19.51 2.57
CA GLU A 61 -14.01 -20.19 1.96
C GLU A 61 -13.78 -21.71 1.83
#